data_AF-A0A087ANJ8-F1
#
_entry.id   AF-A0A087ANJ8-F1
#
_cell.length_a   1.000
_cell.length_b   1.000
_cell.length_c   1.000
_cell.angle_alpha   90.00
_cell.angle_beta   90.00
_cell.angle_gamma   90.00
#
_symmetry.space_group_name_H-M   'P 1'
#
loop_
_entity.id
_entity.type
_entity.pdbx_description
1 polymer ?
#
loop_
_entity_poly.entity_id
_entity_poly.type
_entity_poly.pdbx_seq_one_letter_code
_entity_poly.pdbx_strand_id
1 'polypeptide(L)'
;MTITVSTDGSALGNPNGPMGWAWADHTPHAGGQPGHEHPGDCDAGGATNGTNQIGELCAVLEALRAHPGSEPLVIETDSQYAINCSTKWVHGWKRNGWKNSQKKPVKNAALIKAIDAELSKRAGSVKFVWVKGHAGNAGNEKVDELARTYAADCRSKARDGYLPKEGWQSLMSSEYADGLDVPGDAQMLLDGAISDADYHLGRGSQDDDGESRHATNHDRRPSLAEMLTEPEGVPDYPFAENTDDTINTATTDTATTDSSPEADEATAVTARTADDANRTANESPQTAGHGATPDPSPTPTSGGATAQRSRSGLTVSGTLRFSPPPASSPTYNGSPRFIRGVIEVEGYVQGDGTLTLDEAVFRVRRG
;
A
#
# COMPACT_ATOMS: atom_id res chain seq x y z
N MET A 1 22.44 -12.97 -9.74
CA MET A 1 22.02 -11.69 -9.12
C MET A 1 20.98 -12.01 -8.06
N THR A 2 20.91 -11.27 -6.95
CA THR A 2 19.83 -11.42 -5.97
C THR A 2 18.86 -10.27 -6.17
N ILE A 3 17.57 -10.60 -6.26
CA ILE A 3 16.49 -9.63 -6.41
C ILE A 3 15.99 -9.28 -5.01
N THR A 4 15.78 -7.99 -4.73
CA THR A 4 15.17 -7.53 -3.48
C THR A 4 13.93 -6.70 -3.79
N VAL A 5 12.81 -7.09 -3.20
CA VAL A 5 11.50 -6.46 -3.37
C VAL A 5 10.91 -6.15 -1.99
N SER A 6 10.31 -4.99 -1.83
CA SER A 6 9.50 -4.64 -0.65
C SER A 6 8.03 -4.91 -0.93
N THR A 7 7.28 -5.30 0.10
CA THR A 7 5.84 -5.59 0.02
C THR A 7 5.11 -5.07 1.25
N ASP A 8 3.95 -4.44 1.05
CA ASP A 8 3.11 -3.95 2.14
C ASP A 8 1.62 -3.98 1.78
N GLY A 9 0.78 -4.03 2.81
CA GLY A 9 -0.66 -3.92 2.72
C GLY A 9 -1.17 -2.84 3.67
N SER A 10 -2.14 -2.05 3.19
CA SER A 10 -2.73 -0.97 3.97
C SER A 10 -4.25 -1.09 4.05
N ALA A 11 -4.83 -0.67 5.17
CA ALA A 11 -6.26 -0.54 5.34
C ALA A 11 -6.61 0.82 5.99
N LEU A 12 -7.47 1.60 5.34
CA LEU A 12 -7.93 2.90 5.83
C LEU A 12 -9.06 2.78 6.88
N GLY A 13 -9.50 1.56 7.15
CA GLY A 13 -10.33 1.15 8.27
C GLY A 13 -10.22 -0.37 8.43
N ASN A 14 -9.96 -0.87 9.64
CA ASN A 14 -9.75 -2.29 9.87
C ASN A 14 -10.66 -2.83 11.00
N PRO A 15 -11.50 -3.85 10.76
CA PRO A 15 -11.88 -4.37 9.43
C PRO A 15 -12.91 -3.46 8.73
N ASN A 16 -13.28 -3.80 7.50
CA ASN A 16 -14.36 -3.16 6.72
C ASN A 16 -14.07 -1.76 6.16
N GLY A 17 -12.80 -1.45 5.89
CA GLY A 17 -12.41 -0.23 5.20
C GLY A 17 -11.77 -0.53 3.85
N PRO A 18 -11.63 0.51 3.00
CA PRO A 18 -10.82 0.42 1.79
C PRO A 18 -9.43 -0.06 2.14
N MET A 19 -8.93 -0.99 1.34
CA MET A 19 -7.63 -1.61 1.53
C MET A 19 -6.83 -1.57 0.25
N GLY A 20 -5.52 -1.67 0.39
CA GLY A 20 -4.58 -1.68 -0.71
C GLY A 20 -3.45 -2.64 -0.44
N TRP A 21 -2.75 -2.99 -1.49
CA TRP A 21 -1.53 -3.80 -1.49
C TRP A 21 -0.55 -3.19 -2.47
N ALA A 22 0.74 -3.33 -2.22
CA ALA A 22 1.76 -2.92 -3.16
C ALA A 22 3.04 -3.74 -3.00
N TRP A 23 3.76 -3.87 -4.10
CA TRP A 23 5.15 -4.32 -4.09
C TRP A 23 6.02 -3.36 -4.90
N ALA A 24 7.30 -3.27 -4.56
CA ALA A 24 8.25 -2.46 -5.32
C ALA A 24 9.66 -3.05 -5.25
N ASP A 25 10.33 -3.09 -6.40
CA ASP A 25 11.73 -3.47 -6.50
C ASP A 25 12.64 -2.38 -5.94
N HIS A 26 13.74 -2.83 -5.36
CA HIS A 26 14.79 -1.93 -4.88
C HIS A 26 15.66 -1.42 -6.03
N THR A 27 15.70 -2.14 -7.15
CA THR A 27 16.46 -1.75 -8.34
C THR A 27 15.50 -1.13 -9.36
N PRO A 28 15.65 0.16 -9.69
CA PRO A 28 14.85 0.79 -10.74
C PRO A 28 15.19 0.23 -12.13
N HIS A 29 14.20 0.22 -13.00
CA HIS A 29 14.19 -0.27 -14.38
C HIS A 29 14.68 -1.71 -14.50
N ALA A 30 14.29 -2.56 -13.54
CA ALA A 30 14.64 -3.98 -13.54
C ALA A 30 13.81 -4.79 -14.55
N GLY A 31 12.69 -4.25 -15.01
CA GLY A 31 11.81 -4.89 -15.98
C GLY A 31 12.55 -5.40 -17.24
N GLY A 32 12.28 -6.65 -17.61
CA GLY A 32 12.89 -7.32 -18.77
C GLY A 32 14.29 -7.90 -18.51
N GLN A 33 14.87 -7.71 -17.32
CA GLN A 33 16.07 -8.42 -16.90
C GLN A 33 15.73 -9.88 -16.52
N PRO A 34 16.70 -10.81 -16.57
CA PRO A 34 16.50 -12.18 -16.07
C PRO A 34 15.97 -12.17 -14.62
N GLY A 35 14.79 -12.77 -14.42
CA GLY A 35 14.10 -12.82 -13.13
C GLY A 35 13.13 -11.68 -12.84
N HIS A 36 13.09 -10.64 -13.68
CA HIS A 36 12.17 -9.50 -13.63
C HIS A 36 11.28 -9.50 -14.89
N GLU A 37 10.46 -10.55 -15.03
CA GLU A 37 9.58 -10.73 -16.19
C GLU A 37 8.27 -9.93 -16.04
N HIS A 38 8.42 -8.64 -15.69
CA HIS A 38 7.33 -7.68 -15.50
C HIS A 38 7.72 -6.32 -16.12
N PRO A 39 6.74 -5.49 -16.53
CA PRO A 39 7.00 -4.29 -17.32
C PRO A 39 7.53 -3.07 -16.52
N GLY A 40 7.48 -3.07 -15.19
CA GLY A 40 7.94 -1.95 -14.36
C GLY A 40 8.24 -2.35 -12.92
N ASP A 41 8.82 -1.46 -12.12
CA ASP A 41 9.47 -1.82 -10.83
C ASP A 41 8.54 -1.82 -9.62
N CYS A 42 7.23 -1.67 -9.82
CA CYS A 42 6.24 -1.75 -8.77
C CYS A 42 4.86 -2.02 -9.34
N ASP A 43 4.00 -2.59 -8.51
CA ASP A 43 2.56 -2.69 -8.77
C ASP A 43 1.79 -2.44 -7.48
N ALA A 44 0.55 -1.98 -7.63
CA ALA A 44 -0.34 -1.74 -6.52
C ALA A 44 -1.79 -2.01 -6.90
N GLY A 45 -2.56 -2.46 -5.93
CA GLY A 45 -3.98 -2.70 -6.07
C GLY A 45 -4.71 -2.49 -4.77
N GLY A 46 -6.00 -2.82 -4.75
CA GLY A 46 -6.82 -2.64 -3.57
C GLY A 46 -8.28 -2.99 -3.79
N ALA A 47 -9.10 -2.76 -2.76
CA ALA A 47 -10.53 -2.93 -2.84
C ALA A 47 -11.23 -1.89 -1.96
N THR A 48 -12.49 -1.60 -2.28
CA THR A 48 -13.35 -0.68 -1.52
C THR A 48 -13.62 -1.18 -0.10
N ASN A 49 -13.45 -2.48 0.12
CA ASN A 49 -13.64 -3.14 1.40
C ASN A 49 -12.58 -4.25 1.57
N GLY A 50 -12.04 -4.43 2.78
CA GLY A 50 -11.23 -5.58 3.15
C GLY A 50 -10.44 -5.40 4.44
N THR A 51 -9.29 -6.07 4.54
CA THR A 51 -8.45 -6.08 5.74
C THR A 51 -6.98 -5.90 5.38
N ASN A 52 -6.19 -5.42 6.33
CA ASN A 52 -4.73 -5.30 6.18
C ASN A 52 -4.10 -6.64 5.78
N GLN A 53 -4.51 -7.71 6.46
CA GLN A 53 -4.00 -9.07 6.26
C GLN A 53 -4.20 -9.59 4.84
N ILE A 54 -5.31 -9.21 4.18
CA ILE A 54 -5.53 -9.57 2.77
C ILE A 54 -4.58 -8.77 1.89
N GLY A 55 -4.40 -7.47 2.16
CA GLY A 55 -3.49 -6.60 1.40
C GLY A 55 -2.04 -7.10 1.48
N GLU A 56 -1.56 -7.37 2.69
CA GLU A 56 -0.21 -7.89 2.92
C GLU A 56 0.04 -9.21 2.18
N LEU A 57 -0.94 -10.12 2.15
CA LEU A 57 -0.83 -11.39 1.43
C LEU A 57 -0.93 -11.20 -0.09
N CYS A 58 -1.78 -10.30 -0.57
CA CYS A 58 -1.85 -9.95 -2.00
C CYS A 58 -0.50 -9.39 -2.48
N ALA A 59 0.10 -8.48 -1.72
CA ALA A 59 1.40 -7.90 -2.05
C ALA A 59 2.50 -8.97 -2.21
N VAL A 60 2.56 -9.93 -1.27
CA VAL A 60 3.51 -11.05 -1.34
C VAL A 60 3.21 -11.96 -2.54
N LEU A 61 1.95 -12.26 -2.82
CA LEU A 61 1.58 -13.12 -3.94
C LEU A 61 1.96 -12.48 -5.29
N GLU A 62 1.63 -11.20 -5.47
CA GLU A 62 1.92 -10.47 -6.69
C GLU A 62 3.42 -10.25 -6.89
N ALA A 63 4.16 -9.97 -5.81
CA ALA A 63 5.63 -9.94 -5.87
C ALA A 63 6.22 -11.29 -6.32
N LEU A 64 5.68 -12.42 -5.86
CA LEU A 64 6.14 -13.74 -6.30
C LEU A 64 5.83 -14.01 -7.77
N ARG A 65 4.66 -13.58 -8.24
CA ARG A 65 4.21 -13.74 -9.64
C ARG A 65 4.99 -12.86 -10.61
N ALA A 66 5.34 -11.65 -10.20
CA ALA A 66 6.19 -10.75 -10.95
C ALA A 66 7.61 -11.34 -11.14
N HIS A 67 8.09 -12.12 -10.16
CA HIS A 67 9.47 -12.62 -10.13
C HIS A 67 9.59 -14.15 -10.27
N PRO A 68 9.16 -14.76 -11.40
CA PRO A 68 9.12 -16.23 -11.56
C PRO A 68 10.52 -16.87 -11.75
N GLY A 69 11.57 -16.07 -11.94
CA GLY A 69 12.90 -16.51 -12.32
C GLY A 69 13.65 -17.41 -11.33
N SER A 70 14.83 -17.85 -11.75
CA SER A 70 15.72 -18.74 -10.99
C SER A 70 16.61 -18.02 -9.98
N GLU A 71 16.64 -16.69 -10.04
CA GLU A 71 17.43 -15.80 -9.22
C GLU A 71 16.97 -15.88 -7.76
N PRO A 72 17.85 -15.81 -6.75
CA PRO A 72 17.41 -15.66 -5.37
C PRO A 72 16.56 -14.39 -5.19
N LEU A 73 15.38 -14.53 -4.57
CA LEU A 73 14.47 -13.43 -4.28
C LEU A 73 14.44 -13.17 -2.77
N VAL A 74 14.62 -11.90 -2.39
CA VAL A 74 14.47 -11.41 -1.03
C VAL A 74 13.21 -10.56 -0.96
N ILE A 75 12.25 -10.98 -0.16
CA ILE A 75 11.02 -10.21 0.11
C ILE A 75 11.16 -9.53 1.46
N GLU A 76 11.22 -8.20 1.44
CA GLU A 76 11.17 -7.35 2.62
C GLU A 76 9.72 -6.95 2.94
N THR A 77 9.29 -7.20 4.17
CA THR A 77 7.95 -6.81 4.62
C THR A 77 7.95 -6.60 6.13
N ASP A 78 7.17 -5.65 6.61
CA ASP A 78 6.92 -5.46 8.04
C ASP A 78 5.82 -6.38 8.58
N SER A 79 5.07 -7.06 7.70
CA SER A 79 4.04 -8.02 8.07
C SER A 79 4.63 -9.34 8.57
N GLN A 80 4.67 -9.48 9.89
CA GLN A 80 4.92 -10.79 10.51
C GLN A 80 3.85 -11.81 10.14
N TYR A 81 2.62 -11.37 9.85
CA TYR A 81 1.54 -12.27 9.48
C TYR A 81 1.81 -12.93 8.13
N ALA A 82 2.16 -12.14 7.11
CA ALA A 82 2.49 -12.64 5.78
C ALA A 82 3.70 -13.59 5.85
N ILE A 83 4.77 -13.18 6.55
CA ILE A 83 5.97 -14.03 6.74
C ILE A 83 5.58 -15.37 7.39
N ASN A 84 4.85 -15.35 8.50
CA ASN A 84 4.51 -16.58 9.21
C ASN A 84 3.56 -17.48 8.41
N CYS A 85 2.62 -16.90 7.64
CA CYS A 85 1.76 -17.65 6.72
C CYS A 85 2.60 -18.35 5.65
N SER A 86 3.52 -17.64 5.01
CA SER A 86 4.35 -18.13 3.91
C SER A 86 5.41 -19.14 4.33
N THR A 87 5.88 -19.09 5.59
CA THR A 87 7.07 -19.86 6.01
C THR A 87 6.81 -20.87 7.14
N LYS A 88 5.97 -20.56 8.14
CA LYS A 88 5.86 -21.39 9.35
C LYS A 88 4.56 -22.18 9.38
N TRP A 89 3.44 -21.50 9.20
CA TRP A 89 2.12 -22.08 9.47
C TRP A 89 1.61 -22.95 8.32
N VAL A 90 1.97 -22.61 7.08
CA VAL A 90 1.59 -23.35 5.88
C VAL A 90 1.86 -24.85 5.98
N HIS A 91 3.01 -25.26 6.51
CA HIS A 91 3.35 -26.68 6.65
C HIS A 91 2.40 -27.42 7.58
N GLY A 92 1.99 -26.80 8.69
CA GLY A 92 1.01 -27.36 9.62
C GLY A 92 -0.38 -27.43 8.99
N TRP A 93 -0.79 -26.37 8.29
CA TRP A 93 -2.09 -26.32 7.63
C TRP A 93 -2.22 -27.31 6.49
N LYS A 94 -1.18 -27.50 5.66
CA LYS A 94 -1.16 -28.54 4.61
C LYS A 94 -1.39 -29.94 5.18
N ARG A 95 -0.72 -30.28 6.29
CA ARG A 95 -0.89 -31.58 6.97
C ARG A 95 -2.27 -31.74 7.60
N ASN A 96 -2.87 -30.66 8.09
CA ASN A 96 -4.14 -30.69 8.80
C ASN A 96 -5.37 -30.37 7.91
N GLY A 97 -5.23 -30.49 6.59
CA GLY A 97 -6.32 -30.26 5.64
C GLY A 97 -6.86 -28.82 5.66
N TRP A 98 -5.98 -27.84 5.83
CA TRP A 98 -6.29 -26.40 5.85
C TRP A 98 -7.24 -25.98 6.97
N LYS A 99 -7.07 -26.58 8.15
CA LYS A 99 -7.79 -26.24 9.38
C LYS A 99 -6.84 -25.68 10.45
N ASN A 100 -7.34 -24.71 11.21
CA ASN A 100 -6.61 -24.15 12.35
C ASN A 100 -6.72 -25.05 13.60
N SER A 101 -6.11 -24.64 14.71
CA SER A 101 -6.13 -25.37 15.99
C SER A 101 -7.54 -25.58 16.56
N GLN A 102 -8.50 -24.74 16.19
CA GLN A 102 -9.91 -24.85 16.55
C GLN A 102 -10.71 -25.72 15.57
N LYS A 103 -10.05 -26.43 14.64
CA LYS A 103 -10.65 -27.23 13.56
C LYS A 103 -11.50 -26.44 12.57
N LYS A 104 -11.42 -25.11 12.58
CA LYS A 104 -12.10 -24.23 11.62
C LYS A 104 -11.23 -24.06 10.37
N PRO A 105 -11.84 -23.77 9.19
CA PRO A 105 -11.08 -23.38 8.01
C PRO A 105 -10.09 -22.25 8.31
N VAL A 106 -8.90 -22.32 7.73
CA VAL A 106 -7.89 -21.25 7.83
C VAL A 106 -8.42 -20.00 7.12
N LYS A 107 -8.35 -18.84 7.78
CA LYS A 107 -8.67 -17.55 7.16
C LYS A 107 -7.67 -17.25 6.04
N ASN A 108 -8.12 -16.65 4.94
CA ASN A 108 -7.31 -16.30 3.77
C ASN A 108 -6.62 -17.53 3.11
N ALA A 109 -7.21 -18.72 3.24
CA ALA A 109 -6.60 -19.95 2.74
C ALA A 109 -6.38 -19.94 1.22
N ALA A 110 -7.18 -19.21 0.44
CA ALA A 110 -6.97 -19.08 -1.00
C ALA A 110 -5.62 -18.40 -1.29
N LEU A 111 -5.37 -17.23 -0.71
CA LEU A 111 -4.10 -16.51 -0.84
C LEU A 111 -2.91 -17.34 -0.37
N ILE A 112 -3.01 -17.94 0.82
CA ILE A 112 -1.90 -18.71 1.41
C ILE A 112 -1.56 -19.93 0.56
N LYS A 113 -2.56 -20.60 -0.03
CA LYS A 113 -2.35 -21.70 -0.98
C LYS A 113 -1.66 -21.25 -2.25
N ALA A 114 -2.06 -20.11 -2.81
CA ALA A 114 -1.42 -19.56 -4.00
C ALA A 114 0.03 -19.17 -3.73
N ILE A 115 0.32 -18.51 -2.60
CA ILE A 115 1.69 -18.20 -2.19
C ILE A 115 2.53 -19.47 -2.04
N ASP A 116 2.02 -20.51 -1.37
CA ASP A 116 2.72 -21.81 -1.25
C ASP A 116 2.97 -22.46 -2.62
N ALA A 117 2.02 -22.32 -3.55
CA ALA A 117 2.17 -22.82 -4.91
C ALA A 117 3.26 -22.06 -5.68
N GLU A 118 3.26 -20.73 -5.64
CA GLU A 118 4.28 -19.92 -6.32
C GLU A 118 5.67 -20.14 -5.73
N LEU A 119 5.79 -20.21 -4.40
CA LEU A 119 7.04 -20.57 -3.72
C LEU A 119 7.55 -21.95 -4.13
N SER A 120 6.64 -22.91 -4.40
CA SER A 120 7.02 -24.27 -4.80
C SER A 120 7.34 -24.39 -6.29
N LYS A 121 6.72 -23.58 -7.15
CA LYS A 121 6.96 -23.57 -8.60
C LYS A 121 8.27 -22.88 -8.97
N ARG A 122 8.64 -21.85 -8.21
CA ARG A 122 9.82 -21.02 -8.49
C ARG A 122 11.10 -21.84 -8.40
N ALA A 123 11.99 -21.67 -9.38
CA ALA A 123 13.28 -22.37 -9.42
C ALA A 123 14.28 -21.78 -8.41
N GLY A 124 14.25 -20.47 -8.20
CA GLY A 124 15.13 -19.77 -7.27
C GLY A 124 14.60 -19.78 -5.83
N SER A 125 15.51 -19.67 -4.86
CA SER A 125 15.13 -19.58 -3.44
C SER A 125 14.45 -18.24 -3.12
N VAL A 126 13.52 -18.27 -2.16
CA VAL A 126 12.88 -17.07 -1.61
C VAL A 126 13.26 -16.93 -0.14
N LYS A 127 13.70 -15.74 0.25
CA LYS A 127 14.01 -15.38 1.64
C LYS A 127 13.12 -14.23 2.07
N PHE A 128 12.38 -14.43 3.14
CA PHE A 128 11.64 -13.36 3.81
C PHE A 128 12.55 -12.65 4.82
N VAL A 129 12.56 -11.32 4.77
CA VAL A 129 13.25 -10.46 5.72
C VAL A 129 12.20 -9.58 6.37
N TRP A 130 12.06 -9.73 7.70
CA TRP A 130 11.22 -8.81 8.46
C TRP A 130 11.94 -7.48 8.61
N VAL A 131 11.28 -6.41 8.18
CA VAL A 131 11.72 -5.04 8.40
C VAL A 131 10.81 -4.39 9.43
N LYS A 132 11.33 -3.42 10.17
CA LYS A 132 10.51 -2.71 11.14
C LYS A 132 9.62 -1.72 10.37
N GLY A 133 8.31 -1.80 10.53
CA GLY A 133 7.39 -0.77 10.05
C GLY A 133 7.76 0.58 10.69
N HIS A 134 7.65 1.67 9.93
CA HIS A 134 8.08 3.06 10.21
C HIS A 134 9.39 3.52 9.53
N ALA A 135 9.60 4.84 9.57
CA ALA A 135 10.61 5.58 8.81
C ALA A 135 12.03 4.98 8.91
N GLY A 136 12.71 4.88 7.76
CA GLY A 136 14.08 4.42 7.62
C GLY A 136 14.32 3.29 6.63
N ASN A 137 13.28 2.75 5.97
CA ASN A 137 13.42 1.83 4.84
C ASN A 137 12.67 2.39 3.64
N ALA A 138 13.41 2.95 2.68
CA ALA A 138 12.86 3.57 1.48
C ALA A 138 11.96 2.63 0.66
N GLY A 139 12.31 1.33 0.60
CA GLY A 139 11.49 0.33 -0.09
C GLY A 139 10.15 0.12 0.62
N ASN A 140 10.16 -0.01 1.94
CA ASN A 140 8.93 -0.15 2.75
C ASN A 140 8.07 1.12 2.74
N GLU A 141 8.69 2.30 2.79
CA GLU A 141 7.97 3.58 2.69
C GLU A 141 7.26 3.72 1.33
N LYS A 142 7.95 3.36 0.24
CA LYS A 142 7.36 3.35 -1.11
C LYS A 142 6.12 2.46 -1.19
N VAL A 143 6.17 1.24 -0.66
CA VAL A 143 5.03 0.32 -0.71
C VAL A 143 3.88 0.69 0.25
N ASP A 144 4.15 1.28 1.42
CA ASP A 144 3.09 1.84 2.28
C ASP A 144 2.37 2.97 1.55
N GLU A 145 3.11 3.91 0.94
CA GLU A 145 2.52 5.01 0.18
C GLU A 145 1.67 4.52 -0.99
N LEU A 146 2.18 3.58 -1.79
CA LEU A 146 1.44 2.98 -2.91
C LEU A 146 0.16 2.28 -2.44
N ALA A 147 0.25 1.44 -1.41
CA ALA A 147 -0.90 0.70 -0.88
C ALA A 147 -1.95 1.65 -0.27
N ARG A 148 -1.52 2.67 0.49
CA ARG A 148 -2.40 3.70 1.06
C ARG A 148 -3.11 4.51 -0.01
N THR A 149 -2.38 4.90 -1.05
CA THR A 149 -2.91 5.69 -2.16
C THR A 149 -3.96 4.89 -2.91
N TYR A 150 -3.68 3.64 -3.25
CA TYR A 150 -4.66 2.78 -3.92
C TYR A 150 -5.91 2.55 -3.07
N ALA A 151 -5.76 2.33 -1.77
CA ALA A 151 -6.89 2.22 -0.84
C ALA A 151 -7.74 3.51 -0.82
N ALA A 152 -7.10 4.68 -0.86
CA ALA A 152 -7.78 5.97 -0.89
C ALA A 152 -8.52 6.20 -2.22
N ASP A 153 -7.93 5.77 -3.34
CA ASP A 153 -8.51 5.88 -4.68
C ASP A 153 -9.70 4.95 -4.86
N CYS A 154 -9.65 3.72 -4.32
CA CYS A 154 -10.81 2.84 -4.23
C CYS A 154 -11.94 3.51 -3.44
N ARG A 155 -11.63 4.17 -2.32
CA ARG A 155 -12.63 4.87 -1.50
C ARG A 155 -13.31 6.01 -2.25
N SER A 156 -12.55 6.78 -3.02
CA SER A 156 -13.05 7.92 -3.80
C SER A 156 -13.65 7.49 -5.14
N LYS A 157 -13.55 6.20 -5.50
CA LYS A 157 -13.89 5.63 -6.82
C LYS A 157 -13.05 6.22 -7.97
N ALA A 158 -11.88 6.76 -7.66
CA ALA A 158 -10.92 7.23 -8.66
C ALA A 158 -10.27 6.06 -9.42
N ARG A 159 -10.10 4.91 -8.75
CA ARG A 159 -9.63 3.65 -9.33
C ARG A 159 -10.58 2.51 -8.93
N ASP A 160 -10.74 1.53 -9.82
CA ASP A 160 -11.47 0.31 -9.51
C ASP A 160 -10.65 -0.62 -8.63
N GLY A 161 -11.33 -1.43 -7.81
CA GLY A 161 -10.68 -2.44 -6.99
C GLY A 161 -9.90 -3.43 -7.84
N TYR A 162 -8.63 -3.65 -7.52
CA TYR A 162 -7.71 -4.57 -8.18
C TYR A 162 -7.11 -5.52 -7.13
N LEU A 163 -7.60 -6.75 -7.07
CA LEU A 163 -6.99 -7.82 -6.29
C LEU A 163 -6.69 -9.01 -7.21
N PRO A 164 -5.67 -9.84 -6.90
CA PRO A 164 -5.58 -11.16 -7.51
C PRO A 164 -6.83 -12.00 -7.23
N LYS A 165 -7.08 -13.00 -8.06
CA LYS A 165 -8.21 -13.93 -7.93
C LYS A 165 -8.38 -14.45 -6.50
N GLU A 166 -7.28 -14.87 -5.88
CA GLU A 166 -7.27 -15.39 -4.51
C GLU A 166 -7.54 -14.34 -3.44
N GLY A 167 -7.21 -13.08 -3.72
CA GLY A 167 -7.54 -11.93 -2.89
C GLY A 167 -9.06 -11.74 -2.84
N TRP A 168 -9.72 -11.73 -4.01
CA TRP A 168 -11.18 -11.69 -4.10
C TRP A 168 -11.84 -12.88 -3.42
N GLN A 169 -11.37 -14.10 -3.67
CA GLN A 169 -11.89 -15.30 -3.01
C GLN A 169 -11.76 -15.24 -1.48
N SER A 170 -10.62 -14.78 -0.98
CA SER A 170 -10.38 -14.64 0.46
C SER A 170 -11.33 -13.62 1.07
N LEU A 171 -11.53 -12.50 0.40
CA LEU A 171 -12.44 -11.43 0.82
C LEU A 171 -13.90 -11.88 0.83
N MET A 172 -14.37 -12.52 -0.24
CA MET A 172 -15.72 -13.07 -0.35
C MET A 172 -15.99 -14.19 0.67
N SER A 173 -14.97 -14.96 1.04
CA SER A 173 -15.07 -16.00 2.07
C SER A 173 -15.01 -15.47 3.51
N SER A 174 -14.73 -14.18 3.68
CA SER A 174 -14.57 -13.54 4.99
C SER A 174 -15.90 -12.99 5.52
N GLU A 175 -15.92 -12.65 6.80
CA GLU A 175 -17.03 -11.95 7.44
C GLU A 175 -17.20 -10.48 6.98
N TYR A 176 -16.34 -10.05 6.04
CA TYR A 176 -16.23 -8.69 5.52
C TYR A 176 -16.72 -8.56 4.08
N ALA A 177 -17.35 -9.60 3.53
CA ALA A 177 -17.88 -9.60 2.16
C ALA A 177 -19.09 -8.65 1.97
N ASP A 178 -19.73 -8.22 3.07
CA ASP A 178 -20.91 -7.36 3.02
C ASP A 178 -20.56 -5.97 2.44
N GLY A 179 -21.27 -5.56 1.39
CA GLY A 179 -21.04 -4.29 0.71
C GLY A 179 -19.79 -4.27 -0.18
N LEU A 180 -19.25 -5.45 -0.51
CA LEU A 180 -18.13 -5.56 -1.44
C LEU A 180 -18.52 -5.13 -2.85
N ASP A 181 -17.78 -4.18 -3.40
CA ASP A 181 -17.88 -3.74 -4.79
C ASP A 181 -16.82 -4.47 -5.61
N VAL A 182 -17.24 -5.51 -6.36
CA VAL A 182 -16.36 -6.31 -7.22
C VAL A 182 -16.47 -5.77 -8.65
N PRO A 183 -15.39 -5.22 -9.24
CA PRO A 183 -15.43 -4.73 -10.61
C PRO A 183 -15.76 -5.82 -11.64
N GLY A 184 -16.29 -5.42 -12.79
CA GLY A 184 -16.80 -6.35 -13.80
C GLY A 184 -15.73 -7.31 -14.36
N ASP A 185 -14.52 -6.84 -14.56
CA ASP A 185 -13.37 -7.66 -14.99
C ASP A 185 -12.94 -8.66 -13.90
N ALA A 186 -12.95 -8.26 -12.63
CA ALA A 186 -12.71 -9.15 -11.50
C ALA A 186 -13.79 -10.24 -11.40
N GLN A 187 -15.06 -9.91 -11.69
CA GLN A 187 -16.13 -10.90 -11.78
C GLN A 187 -15.88 -11.89 -12.93
N MET A 188 -15.49 -11.40 -14.12
CA MET A 188 -15.11 -12.26 -15.24
C MET A 188 -13.93 -13.19 -14.89
N LEU A 189 -12.93 -12.72 -14.15
CA LEU A 189 -11.81 -13.53 -13.67
C LEU A 189 -12.26 -14.64 -12.70
N LEU A 190 -13.18 -14.31 -11.80
CA LEU A 190 -13.75 -15.25 -10.84
C LEU A 190 -14.58 -16.34 -11.53
N ASP A 191 -15.35 -15.95 -12.56
CA ASP A 191 -16.17 -16.86 -13.38
C ASP A 191 -15.34 -17.67 -14.39
N GLY A 192 -14.06 -17.32 -14.58
CA GLY A 192 -13.16 -17.97 -15.52
C GLY A 192 -13.40 -17.57 -16.98
N ALA A 193 -14.06 -16.44 -17.21
CA ALA A 193 -14.29 -15.87 -18.54
C ALA A 193 -13.04 -15.19 -19.11
N ILE A 194 -12.11 -14.73 -18.26
CA ILE A 194 -10.81 -14.18 -18.65
C ILE A 194 -9.68 -14.87 -17.89
N SER A 195 -8.49 -14.91 -18.47
CA SER A 195 -7.30 -15.45 -17.78
C SER A 195 -6.72 -14.45 -16.78
N ASP A 196 -5.88 -14.92 -15.86
CA ASP A 196 -5.12 -14.02 -14.98
C ASP A 196 -4.27 -13.03 -15.81
N ALA A 197 -3.62 -13.48 -16.89
CA ALA A 197 -2.82 -12.59 -17.74
C ALA A 197 -3.66 -11.46 -18.37
N ASP A 198 -4.85 -11.76 -18.87
CA ASP A 198 -5.76 -10.77 -19.45
C ASP A 198 -6.23 -9.74 -18.41
N TYR A 199 -6.47 -10.21 -17.18
CA TYR A 199 -6.87 -9.35 -16.07
C TYR A 199 -5.76 -8.37 -15.65
N HIS A 200 -4.49 -8.77 -15.68
CA HIS A 200 -3.36 -7.89 -15.35
C HIS A 200 -3.06 -6.90 -16.48
N LEU A 201 -3.22 -7.30 -17.76
CA LEU A 201 -3.01 -6.42 -18.91
C LEU A 201 -3.94 -5.19 -18.92
N GLY A 202 -5.20 -5.35 -18.49
CA GLY A 202 -6.16 -4.24 -18.39
C GLY A 202 -5.91 -3.27 -17.23
N ARG A 203 -4.93 -3.56 -16.37
CA ARG A 203 -4.70 -2.85 -15.09
C ARG A 203 -3.26 -2.31 -14.95
N GLY A 204 -2.31 -2.80 -15.76
CA GLY A 204 -0.89 -2.47 -15.66
C GLY A 204 -0.41 -1.24 -16.45
N SER A 205 0.73 -0.70 -16.01
CA SER A 205 1.53 0.46 -16.50
C SER A 205 1.03 1.86 -16.13
N GLN A 206 1.43 2.31 -14.95
CA GLN A 206 1.72 3.73 -14.72
C GLN A 206 3.12 3.94 -15.31
N ASP A 207 3.19 4.52 -16.50
CA ASP A 207 4.45 5.04 -17.04
C ASP A 207 4.93 6.14 -16.08
N ASP A 208 6.08 5.93 -15.45
CA ASP A 208 6.67 6.81 -14.45
C ASP A 208 7.45 7.94 -15.13
N ASP A 209 6.75 8.89 -15.76
CA ASP A 209 7.27 10.24 -15.91
C ASP A 209 6.87 11.02 -14.66
N GLY A 210 7.81 11.08 -13.70
CA GLY A 210 7.68 11.65 -12.36
C GLY A 210 7.31 13.15 -12.32
N GLU A 211 6.10 13.48 -12.73
CA GLU A 211 5.48 14.79 -12.57
C GLU A 211 4.14 14.61 -11.84
N SER A 212 4.09 15.07 -10.59
CA SER A 212 2.88 15.15 -9.78
C SER A 212 1.85 16.04 -10.48
N ARG A 213 1.00 15.42 -11.30
CA ARG A 213 -0.22 16.02 -11.84
C ARG A 213 -1.38 15.43 -11.09
N HIS A 214 -2.17 16.31 -10.47
CA HIS A 214 -3.47 15.96 -9.91
C HIS A 214 -4.30 15.26 -11.00
N ALA A 215 -4.43 13.94 -10.92
CA ALA A 215 -5.25 13.16 -11.82
C ALA A 215 -6.70 13.65 -11.71
N THR A 216 -7.20 14.24 -12.78
CA THR A 216 -8.63 14.46 -12.94
C THR A 216 -9.27 13.15 -13.38
N ASN A 217 -10.59 13.03 -13.29
CA ASN A 217 -11.38 11.82 -13.59
C ASN A 217 -11.21 11.26 -15.02
N HIS A 218 -10.34 11.88 -15.85
CA HIS A 218 -10.05 11.51 -17.23
C HIS A 218 -8.76 10.67 -17.43
N ASP A 219 -7.88 10.56 -16.43
CA ASP A 219 -6.61 9.80 -16.55
C ASP A 219 -6.71 8.32 -16.12
N ARG A 220 -7.93 7.83 -15.84
CA ARG A 220 -8.14 6.43 -15.46
C ARG A 220 -8.09 5.53 -16.72
N ARG A 221 -7.16 4.58 -16.76
CA ARG A 221 -7.18 3.51 -17.78
C ARG A 221 -8.44 2.64 -17.58
N PRO A 222 -9.22 2.37 -18.64
CA PRO A 222 -10.43 1.57 -18.54
C PRO A 222 -10.11 0.11 -18.22
N SER A 223 -10.90 -0.52 -17.36
CA SER A 223 -10.83 -1.95 -17.08
C SER A 223 -11.12 -2.78 -18.33
N LEU A 224 -10.72 -4.06 -18.35
CA LEU A 224 -11.00 -4.93 -19.50
C LEU A 224 -12.51 -5.06 -19.77
N ALA A 225 -13.35 -5.04 -18.73
CA ALA A 225 -14.80 -5.04 -18.88
C ALA A 225 -15.32 -3.76 -19.55
N GLU A 226 -14.76 -2.59 -19.22
CA GLU A 226 -15.07 -1.32 -19.88
C GLU A 226 -14.60 -1.32 -21.34
N MET A 227 -13.42 -1.89 -21.63
CA MET A 227 -12.92 -2.05 -23.00
C MET A 227 -13.76 -3.00 -23.85
N LEU A 228 -14.33 -4.04 -23.25
CA LEU A 228 -15.19 -5.03 -23.91
C LEU A 228 -16.65 -4.54 -24.06
N THR A 229 -17.00 -3.40 -23.47
CA THR A 229 -18.31 -2.78 -23.65
C THR A 229 -18.27 -1.93 -24.93
N GLU A 230 -18.97 -2.39 -25.98
CA GLU A 230 -19.13 -1.60 -27.22
C GLU A 230 -19.67 -0.19 -26.88
N PRO A 231 -19.09 0.90 -27.41
CA PRO A 231 -19.56 2.24 -27.10
C PRO A 231 -20.98 2.42 -27.64
N GLU A 232 -21.95 2.62 -26.74
CA GLU A 232 -23.30 3.00 -27.16
C GLU A 232 -23.29 4.37 -27.84
N GLY A 233 -23.59 4.36 -29.14
CA GLY A 233 -24.17 5.49 -29.86
C GLY A 233 -23.17 6.50 -30.45
N VAL A 234 -22.61 6.18 -31.61
CA VAL A 234 -22.19 7.21 -32.57
C VAL A 234 -23.41 7.56 -33.44
N PRO A 235 -23.93 8.81 -33.43
CA PRO A 235 -24.95 9.21 -34.38
C PRO A 235 -24.40 9.17 -35.80
N ASP A 236 -25.11 8.43 -36.65
CA ASP A 236 -24.91 8.31 -38.08
C ASP A 236 -25.03 9.72 -38.73
N TYR A 237 -23.92 10.28 -39.22
CA TYR A 237 -23.92 11.52 -39.99
C TYR A 237 -23.71 11.21 -41.47
N PRO A 238 -24.54 11.77 -42.38
CA PRO A 238 -24.61 11.35 -43.76
C PRO A 238 -23.43 11.84 -44.59
N PHE A 239 -23.07 10.97 -45.55
CA PHE A 239 -22.22 11.19 -46.72
C PHE A 239 -22.24 12.62 -47.27
N ALA A 240 -21.06 13.21 -47.45
CA ALA A 240 -20.81 14.19 -48.49
C ALA A 240 -19.56 13.77 -49.27
N GLU A 241 -19.78 13.37 -50.52
CA GLU A 241 -18.76 13.16 -51.53
C GLU A 241 -17.92 14.43 -51.71
N ASN A 242 -16.59 14.28 -51.79
CA ASN A 242 -15.80 15.00 -52.78
C ASN A 242 -14.47 14.27 -53.00
N THR A 243 -14.33 13.81 -54.22
CA THR A 243 -13.13 13.33 -54.90
C THR A 243 -12.08 14.44 -54.99
N ASP A 244 -10.81 14.14 -54.72
CA ASP A 244 -9.76 14.36 -55.71
C ASP A 244 -8.51 13.52 -55.42
N ASP A 245 -7.94 13.00 -56.50
CA ASP A 245 -6.76 12.16 -56.58
C ASP A 245 -5.48 12.94 -56.24
N THR A 246 -4.45 12.28 -55.70
CA THR A 246 -3.23 12.00 -56.48
C THR A 246 -2.18 11.23 -55.67
N ILE A 247 -1.76 10.14 -56.31
CA ILE A 247 -0.64 9.26 -55.97
C ILE A 247 0.67 9.99 -56.23
N ASN A 248 1.66 9.84 -55.35
CA ASN A 248 3.05 9.73 -55.80
C ASN A 248 3.95 8.98 -54.81
N THR A 249 4.26 7.75 -55.19
CA THR A 249 5.42 6.96 -54.77
C THR A 249 6.67 7.46 -55.47
N ALA A 250 7.77 7.67 -54.76
CA ALA A 250 9.11 7.59 -55.36
C ALA A 250 10.18 7.26 -54.31
N THR A 251 10.66 6.03 -54.40
CA THR A 251 11.94 5.49 -53.96
C THR A 251 13.11 6.27 -54.55
N THR A 252 14.20 6.45 -53.80
CA THR A 252 15.57 6.21 -54.32
C THR A 252 16.60 6.09 -53.20
N ASP A 253 17.35 4.99 -53.27
CA ASP A 253 18.63 4.75 -52.62
C ASP A 253 19.69 5.79 -53.00
N THR A 254 20.71 5.98 -52.15
CA THR A 254 22.12 5.72 -52.51
C THR A 254 23.05 5.84 -51.30
N ALA A 255 23.94 4.84 -51.18
CA ALA A 255 25.12 4.77 -50.31
C ALA A 255 26.17 5.84 -50.71
N THR A 256 27.26 6.14 -49.99
CA THR A 256 28.33 5.26 -49.46
C THR A 256 29.42 6.14 -48.81
N THR A 257 30.12 5.62 -47.77
CA THR A 257 31.57 5.79 -47.40
C THR A 257 32.12 7.22 -47.10
N ASP A 258 33.09 7.49 -46.22
CA ASP A 258 34.20 6.71 -45.66
C ASP A 258 34.87 7.45 -44.47
N SER A 259 35.47 6.66 -43.56
CA SER A 259 36.71 6.85 -42.79
C SER A 259 37.00 8.03 -41.81
N SER A 260 37.39 7.59 -40.60
CA SER A 260 38.18 8.18 -39.48
C SER A 260 39.63 8.57 -39.87
N PRO A 261 40.64 8.82 -38.99
CA PRO A 261 40.71 8.86 -37.49
C PRO A 261 41.66 9.93 -36.85
N GLU A 262 41.94 9.74 -35.55
CA GLU A 262 43.10 10.18 -34.69
C GLU A 262 42.92 11.45 -33.84
N ALA A 263 42.87 11.34 -32.49
CA ALA A 263 43.99 11.28 -31.49
C ALA A 263 44.53 12.70 -31.19
N ASP A 264 44.95 13.13 -30.00
CA ASP A 264 45.52 12.46 -28.83
C ASP A 264 45.55 13.47 -27.66
N GLU A 265 46.15 13.04 -26.55
CA GLU A 265 46.82 13.81 -25.48
C GLU A 265 46.20 13.87 -24.07
N ALA A 266 46.80 13.02 -23.24
CA ALA A 266 46.85 13.06 -21.79
C ALA A 266 47.90 14.05 -21.29
N THR A 267 47.73 14.57 -20.07
CA THR A 267 48.87 14.90 -19.20
C THR A 267 48.47 14.84 -17.73
N ALA A 268 49.31 14.16 -16.95
CA ALA A 268 49.22 13.97 -15.51
C ALA A 268 50.26 14.85 -14.78
N VAL A 269 50.40 14.61 -13.46
CA VAL A 269 51.51 14.98 -12.54
C VAL A 269 51.25 16.32 -11.79
N THR A 270 51.31 16.52 -10.46
CA THR A 270 51.96 15.94 -9.24
C THR A 270 51.25 16.57 -8.01
N ALA A 271 50.89 15.88 -6.91
CA ALA A 271 51.64 15.44 -5.70
C ALA A 271 52.00 16.50 -4.61
N ARG A 272 51.79 16.09 -3.34
CA ARG A 272 52.34 16.57 -2.02
C ARG A 272 51.49 17.63 -1.28
N THR A 273 51.27 17.68 0.05
CA THR A 273 51.73 17.01 1.31
C THR A 273 50.83 17.55 2.46
N ALA A 274 50.33 16.72 3.39
CA ALA A 274 50.69 16.61 4.83
C ALA A 274 50.18 17.69 5.83
N ASP A 275 49.81 17.20 7.03
CA ASP A 275 49.53 17.85 8.34
C ASP A 275 48.21 18.64 8.46
N ASP A 276 47.44 18.66 9.57
CA ASP A 276 47.82 18.64 10.99
C ASP A 276 46.61 18.22 11.88
N ALA A 277 46.89 17.83 13.12
CA ALA A 277 45.95 17.41 14.16
C ALA A 277 45.61 18.51 15.17
N ASN A 278 44.37 18.57 15.67
CA ASN A 278 44.00 19.14 16.99
C ASN A 278 42.55 18.74 17.34
N ARG A 279 42.24 17.93 18.38
CA ARG A 279 41.92 18.31 19.80
C ARG A 279 41.11 19.61 19.90
N THR A 280 39.92 19.67 20.53
CA THR A 280 39.53 19.42 21.95
C THR A 280 38.00 19.54 22.08
N ALA A 281 37.32 18.64 22.81
CA ALA A 281 36.63 18.86 24.11
C ALA A 281 35.49 19.91 24.19
N ASN A 282 34.26 19.45 24.52
CA ASN A 282 33.32 20.04 25.50
C ASN A 282 32.04 19.19 25.55
N GLU A 283 31.75 18.48 26.66
CA GLU A 283 31.01 18.92 27.86
C GLU A 283 29.48 18.85 27.72
N SER A 284 28.88 17.95 28.51
CA SER A 284 27.47 17.93 28.91
C SER A 284 27.17 19.10 29.86
N PRO A 285 25.88 19.40 30.14
CA PRO A 285 25.41 19.07 31.49
C PRO A 285 23.94 18.64 31.61
N GLN A 286 23.64 18.25 32.84
CA GLN A 286 22.49 17.54 33.41
C GLN A 286 21.23 18.39 33.67
N THR A 287 20.17 17.61 33.89
CA THR A 287 18.85 17.82 34.53
C THR A 287 18.82 18.49 35.91
N ALA A 288 17.70 19.20 36.24
CA ALA A 288 16.80 18.95 37.41
C ALA A 288 15.86 20.14 37.79
N GLY A 289 14.63 19.83 38.28
CA GLY A 289 13.83 20.63 39.25
C GLY A 289 12.43 21.11 38.80
N HIS A 290 11.31 20.44 39.14
CA HIS A 290 10.45 20.54 40.36
C HIS A 290 9.46 21.73 40.46
N GLY A 291 8.14 21.46 40.58
CA GLY A 291 7.24 22.23 41.48
C GLY A 291 5.80 22.62 41.03
N ALA A 292 4.79 21.95 41.63
CA ALA A 292 3.53 22.47 42.21
C ALA A 292 2.24 22.78 41.38
N THR A 293 1.13 22.17 41.83
CA THR A 293 -0.33 22.42 41.61
C THR A 293 -0.93 23.31 42.74
N PRO A 294 -2.13 23.96 42.66
CA PRO A 294 -3.47 23.31 42.66
C PRO A 294 -4.68 24.01 41.93
N ASP A 295 -5.77 23.22 41.83
CA ASP A 295 -7.23 23.34 41.45
C ASP A 295 -8.01 24.67 41.79
N PRO A 296 -9.32 24.92 41.45
CA PRO A 296 -10.41 24.01 41.06
C PRO A 296 -11.47 24.41 39.98
N SER A 297 -12.34 23.43 39.71
CA SER A 297 -13.51 23.35 38.80
C SER A 297 -14.65 24.37 39.05
N PRO A 298 -15.67 24.41 38.15
CA PRO A 298 -17.03 24.11 38.64
C PRO A 298 -17.89 23.21 37.72
N THR A 299 -18.79 22.48 38.39
CA THR A 299 -19.85 21.56 37.94
C THR A 299 -21.02 22.24 37.21
N PRO A 300 -21.89 21.45 36.54
CA PRO A 300 -23.25 21.31 37.09
C PRO A 300 -23.83 19.88 37.07
N THR A 301 -24.95 19.75 37.77
CA THR A 301 -25.47 18.58 38.48
C THR A 301 -26.67 17.92 37.76
N SER A 302 -26.65 16.58 37.75
CA SER A 302 -27.74 15.57 37.81
C SER A 302 -29.00 15.62 36.93
N GLY A 303 -29.30 14.46 36.30
CA GLY A 303 -30.67 13.99 36.08
C GLY A 303 -30.78 12.72 35.22
N GLY A 304 -30.93 11.54 35.85
CA GLY A 304 -31.40 10.31 35.18
C GLY A 304 -30.53 9.06 35.40
N ALA A 305 -30.60 8.46 36.59
CA ALA A 305 -29.93 7.20 36.89
C ALA A 305 -30.76 5.99 36.41
N THR A 306 -30.30 5.31 35.36
CA THR A 306 -30.58 3.88 35.16
C THR A 306 -29.41 3.09 35.72
N ALA A 307 -29.65 2.36 36.81
CA ALA A 307 -28.66 1.53 37.48
C ALA A 307 -28.15 0.42 36.54
N GLN A 308 -26.99 0.65 35.91
CA GLN A 308 -26.32 -0.33 35.09
C GLN A 308 -25.33 -1.10 35.96
N ARG A 309 -25.59 -2.40 36.10
CA ARG A 309 -24.82 -3.38 36.88
C ARG A 309 -23.32 -3.17 36.72
N SER A 310 -22.61 -3.04 37.85
CA SER A 310 -21.15 -2.91 37.90
C SER A 310 -20.51 -4.17 37.33
N ARG A 311 -20.03 -4.07 36.08
CA ARG A 311 -19.03 -5.00 35.56
C ARG A 311 -17.70 -4.60 36.18
N SER A 312 -17.04 -5.52 36.86
CA SER A 312 -15.67 -5.36 37.37
C SER A 312 -14.72 -5.11 36.19
N GLY A 313 -14.47 -3.85 35.91
CA GLY A 313 -13.57 -3.39 34.85
C GLY A 313 -12.92 -2.09 35.27
N LEU A 314 -11.71 -1.84 34.76
CA LEU A 314 -11.02 -0.56 34.93
C LEU A 314 -11.87 0.56 34.33
N THR A 315 -12.15 1.59 35.11
CA THR A 315 -12.88 2.80 34.67
C THR A 315 -11.95 3.99 34.72
N VAL A 316 -11.94 4.81 33.67
CA VAL A 316 -11.16 6.04 33.58
C VAL A 316 -12.09 7.24 33.39
N SER A 317 -11.82 8.35 34.06
CA SER A 317 -12.58 9.60 33.94
C SER A 317 -11.61 10.79 34.01
N GLY A 318 -11.84 11.81 33.19
CA GLY A 318 -11.02 13.02 33.17
C GLY A 318 -11.48 14.01 32.11
N THR A 319 -10.79 15.14 32.03
CA THR A 319 -11.05 16.20 31.03
C THR A 319 -10.17 15.98 29.82
N LEU A 320 -10.76 15.91 28.63
CA LEU A 320 -10.02 15.86 27.35
C LEU A 320 -9.87 17.28 26.78
N ARG A 321 -8.64 17.68 26.46
CA ARG A 321 -8.34 18.97 25.81
C ARG A 321 -7.97 18.73 24.34
N PHE A 322 -8.70 19.37 23.44
CA PHE A 322 -8.42 19.33 22.01
C PHE A 322 -7.47 20.46 21.62
N SER A 323 -6.43 20.15 20.85
CA SER A 323 -5.47 21.13 20.32
C SER A 323 -5.39 21.00 18.80
N PRO A 324 -5.50 22.11 18.03
CA PRO A 324 -5.81 23.44 18.52
C PRO A 324 -7.29 23.55 18.97
N PRO A 325 -7.63 24.46 19.91
CA PRO A 325 -9.00 24.56 20.43
C PRO A 325 -9.98 25.01 19.33
N PRO A 326 -11.27 24.66 19.39
CA PRO A 326 -12.26 25.08 18.37
C PRO A 326 -12.26 26.57 18.07
N ALA A 327 -11.98 27.42 19.07
CA ALA A 327 -11.87 28.87 18.94
C ALA A 327 -10.76 29.36 17.99
N SER A 328 -9.79 28.51 17.64
CA SER A 328 -8.77 28.85 16.64
C SER A 328 -9.25 28.65 15.19
N SER A 329 -10.43 28.07 14.97
CA SER A 329 -10.99 27.89 13.63
C SER A 329 -11.73 29.16 13.16
N PRO A 330 -11.50 29.65 11.93
CA PRO A 330 -12.23 30.80 11.37
C PRO A 330 -13.74 30.60 11.28
N THR A 331 -14.20 29.35 11.36
CA THR A 331 -15.64 28.98 11.27
C THR A 331 -16.29 28.82 12.64
N TYR A 332 -15.59 29.14 13.74
CA TYR A 332 -16.11 29.01 15.09
C TYR A 332 -17.08 30.15 15.42
N ASN A 333 -18.30 29.81 15.82
CA ASN A 333 -19.40 30.75 16.05
C ASN A 333 -19.63 31.08 17.54
N GLY A 334 -18.66 30.79 18.41
CA GLY A 334 -18.77 31.03 19.86
C GLY A 334 -19.51 29.96 20.65
N SER A 335 -20.20 29.02 19.99
CA SER A 335 -20.94 27.93 20.66
C SER A 335 -20.11 26.64 20.75
N PRO A 336 -20.33 25.79 21.79
CA PRO A 336 -19.67 24.49 21.89
C PRO A 336 -19.85 23.65 20.62
N ARG A 337 -18.76 23.04 20.13
CA ARG A 337 -18.82 22.12 18.98
C ARG A 337 -19.08 20.71 19.46
N PHE A 338 -20.11 20.08 18.90
CA PHE A 338 -20.30 18.65 19.05
C PHE A 338 -19.21 17.92 18.26
N ILE A 339 -18.43 17.11 18.96
CA ILE A 339 -17.37 16.30 18.36
C ILE A 339 -17.59 14.87 18.84
N ARG A 340 -17.80 13.95 17.89
CA ARG A 340 -17.88 12.51 18.15
C ARG A 340 -16.66 11.86 17.53
N GLY A 341 -15.97 10.99 18.25
CA GLY A 341 -14.77 10.36 17.75
C GLY A 341 -14.21 9.35 18.74
N VAL A 342 -13.06 8.80 18.39
CA VAL A 342 -12.32 7.84 19.21
C VAL A 342 -10.89 8.35 19.41
N ILE A 343 -10.38 8.17 20.62
CA ILE A 343 -8.95 8.28 20.92
C ILE A 343 -8.49 6.85 21.12
N GLU A 344 -7.61 6.40 20.24
CA GLU A 344 -6.91 5.14 20.44
C GLU A 344 -5.74 5.41 21.37
N VAL A 345 -5.66 4.63 22.44
CA VAL A 345 -4.73 4.84 23.53
C VAL A 345 -3.96 3.55 23.76
N GLU A 346 -2.66 3.57 23.52
CA GLU A 346 -1.74 2.46 23.80
C GLU A 346 -0.62 2.97 24.70
N GLY A 347 -0.38 2.25 25.81
CA GLY A 347 0.69 2.61 26.73
C GLY A 347 0.54 1.92 28.09
N TYR A 348 1.56 2.10 28.92
CA TYR A 348 1.61 1.52 30.25
C TYR A 348 0.89 2.42 31.26
N VAL A 349 -0.14 1.85 31.91
CA VAL A 349 -0.76 2.48 33.08
C VAL A 349 0.20 2.35 34.25
N GLN A 350 0.55 3.48 34.87
CA GLN A 350 1.43 3.55 36.03
C GLN A 350 0.77 2.95 37.27
N GLY A 351 1.57 2.68 38.31
CA GLY A 351 1.09 2.07 39.56
C GLY A 351 0.02 2.89 40.32
N ASP A 352 -0.10 4.19 40.02
CA ASP A 352 -1.13 5.09 40.56
C ASP A 352 -2.39 5.16 39.67
N GLY A 353 -2.46 4.38 38.58
CA GLY A 353 -3.58 4.35 37.66
C GLY A 353 -3.54 5.40 36.54
N THR A 354 -2.46 6.18 36.45
CA THR A 354 -2.32 7.22 35.42
C THR A 354 -1.73 6.67 34.12
N LEU A 355 -2.19 7.22 33.00
CA LEU A 355 -1.62 7.00 31.66
C LEU A 355 -1.47 8.36 30.98
N THR A 356 -0.23 8.74 30.69
CA THR A 356 0.07 10.01 30.03
C THR A 356 -0.09 9.87 28.53
N LEU A 357 -0.91 10.74 27.94
CA LEU A 357 -1.10 10.84 26.49
C LEU A 357 -0.44 12.13 26.01
N ASP A 358 0.60 12.01 25.19
CA ASP A 358 1.25 13.16 24.57
C ASP A 358 0.80 13.26 23.10
N GLU A 359 0.15 14.35 22.76
CA GLU A 359 -0.43 14.64 21.42
C GLU A 359 -1.21 13.50 20.75
N ALA A 360 -1.91 12.67 21.54
CA ALA A 360 -2.67 11.53 21.02
C ALA A 360 -3.73 11.95 19.97
N VAL A 361 -3.72 11.28 18.82
CA VAL A 361 -4.57 11.63 17.68
C VAL A 361 -6.03 11.29 17.95
N PHE A 362 -6.90 12.31 17.91
CA PHE A 362 -8.36 12.13 17.99
C PHE A 362 -8.96 11.92 16.60
N ARG A 363 -9.64 10.79 16.37
CA ARG A 363 -10.30 10.48 15.09
C ARG A 363 -11.79 10.82 15.16
N VAL A 364 -12.23 11.83 14.42
CA VAL A 364 -13.64 12.23 14.32
C VAL A 364 -14.44 11.16 13.58
N ARG A 365 -15.50 10.64 14.20
CA ARG A 365 -16.52 9.80 13.55
C ARG A 365 -17.53 10.73 12.87
N ARG A 366 -17.54 10.75 11.54
CA ARG A 366 -18.65 11.35 10.79
C ARG A 366 -19.86 10.43 10.93
N GLY A 367 -20.95 10.99 11.45
CA GLY A 367 -22.23 10.30 11.63
C GLY A 367 -23.06 10.28 10.36
#